data_AF-A0A6I2VF04-F1
#
_entry.id   AF-A0A6I2VF04-F1
#
_cell.length_a   1.000
_cell.length_b   1.000
_cell.length_c   1.000
_cell.angle_alpha   90.00
_cell.angle_beta   90.00
_cell.angle_gamma   90.00
#
_symmetry.space_group_name_H-M   'P 1'
#
loop_
_entity.id
_entity.type
_entity.pdbx_description
1 polymer ?
#
loop_
_entity_poly.entity_id
_entity_poly.type
_entity_poly.pdbx_seq_one_letter_code
_entity_poly.pdbx_strand_id
1 'polypeptide(L)'
;MSTNATCGICQGVLELRFAGSGHAPKPGDFAPTCHRPRAYGDLYRCRECDTVQQPSLPVGVDLVDLYREMDDGDYLAEERGRRLTANWLLDLVERRRAPARMLEIGCGHGLLLDEASRRGWEVRGLELSERSARHGRERLGLDI
;
A
#
# COMPACT_ATOMS: atom_id res chain seq x y z
N MET A 1 23.77 6.06 -14.46
CA MET A 1 23.58 7.49 -14.80
C MET A 1 22.57 8.03 -13.82
N SER A 2 22.97 8.95 -12.96
CA SER A 2 22.10 9.51 -11.92
C SER A 2 21.00 10.32 -12.59
N THR A 3 19.77 9.81 -12.60
CA THR A 3 18.61 10.67 -12.83
C THR A 3 18.64 11.74 -11.75
N ASN A 4 18.65 13.02 -12.14
CA ASN A 4 18.47 14.14 -11.20
C ASN A 4 17.03 14.06 -10.67
N ALA A 5 16.78 13.12 -9.78
CA ALA A 5 15.50 12.99 -9.13
C ALA A 5 15.33 14.14 -8.16
N THR A 6 14.28 14.92 -8.36
CA THR A 6 13.83 15.94 -7.41
C THR A 6 12.79 15.33 -6.48
N CYS A 7 12.63 15.93 -5.30
CA CYS A 7 11.65 15.49 -4.33
C CYS A 7 10.23 15.56 -4.92
N GLY A 8 9.48 14.46 -4.85
CA GLY A 8 8.09 14.40 -5.34
C GLY A 8 7.08 15.24 -4.55
N ILE A 9 7.49 15.86 -3.43
CA ILE A 9 6.63 16.67 -2.56
C ILE A 9 6.88 18.17 -2.77
N CYS A 10 8.14 18.62 -2.66
CA CYS A 10 8.50 20.03 -2.70
C CYS A 10 9.48 20.40 -3.83
N GLN A 11 9.84 19.43 -4.69
CA GLN A 11 10.82 19.60 -5.79
C GLN A 11 12.25 19.94 -5.34
N GLY A 12 12.54 19.82 -4.05
CA GLY A 12 13.88 19.98 -3.46
C GLY A 12 14.89 18.90 -3.85
N VAL A 13 16.12 19.05 -3.38
CA VAL A 13 17.26 18.17 -3.70
C VAL A 13 17.21 16.90 -2.87
N LEU A 14 17.32 15.75 -3.55
CA LEU A 14 17.41 14.44 -2.93
C LEU A 14 18.88 14.03 -2.69
N GLU A 15 19.16 13.53 -1.49
CA GLU A 15 20.45 12.93 -1.11
C GLU A 15 20.26 11.47 -0.70
N LEU A 16 21.19 10.59 -1.10
CA LEU A 16 21.14 9.19 -0.69
C LEU A 16 21.31 9.11 0.83
N ARG A 17 20.30 8.57 1.52
CA ARG A 17 20.29 8.43 2.98
C ARG A 17 20.66 7.02 3.41
N PHE A 18 20.12 6.01 2.75
CA PHE A 18 20.44 4.61 2.99
C PHE A 18 20.58 3.87 1.66
N ALA A 19 21.73 3.23 1.46
CA ALA A 19 21.91 2.30 0.36
C ALA A 19 21.01 1.06 0.55
N GLY A 20 20.29 0.69 -0.50
CA GLY A 20 19.45 -0.50 -0.56
C GLY A 20 20.24 -1.74 -0.96
N SER A 21 19.50 -2.79 -1.32
CA SER A 21 20.09 -4.09 -1.68
C SER A 21 20.76 -4.11 -3.07
N GLY A 22 20.53 -3.10 -3.91
CA GLY A 22 21.07 -3.02 -5.28
C GLY A 22 20.44 -3.97 -6.29
N HIS A 23 19.47 -4.79 -5.89
CA HIS A 23 18.76 -5.70 -6.80
C HIS A 23 17.61 -4.98 -7.51
N ALA A 24 17.29 -5.43 -8.72
CA ALA A 24 16.06 -5.01 -9.40
C ALA A 24 14.83 -5.45 -8.58
N PRO A 25 13.83 -4.57 -8.40
CA PRO A 25 12.66 -4.88 -7.60
C PRO A 25 11.82 -5.99 -8.25
N LYS A 26 11.22 -6.83 -7.41
CA LYS A 26 10.30 -7.90 -7.83
C LYS A 26 8.92 -7.65 -7.24
N PRO A 27 7.84 -8.26 -7.79
CA PRO A 27 6.48 -8.06 -7.27
C PRO A 27 6.37 -8.29 -5.75
N GLY A 28 6.98 -9.35 -5.23
CA GLY A 28 6.97 -9.67 -3.80
C GLY A 28 7.75 -8.71 -2.90
N ASP A 29 8.50 -7.74 -3.44
CA ASP A 29 9.14 -6.69 -2.64
C ASP A 29 8.18 -5.52 -2.34
N PHE A 30 7.01 -5.49 -2.97
CA PHE A 30 5.93 -4.53 -2.70
C PHE A 30 4.86 -5.09 -1.76
N ALA A 31 5.00 -6.35 -1.34
CA ALA A 31 4.09 -6.98 -0.38
C ALA A 31 4.08 -6.20 0.94
N PRO A 32 2.90 -5.80 1.45
CA PRO A 32 2.82 -5.03 2.69
C PRO A 32 3.27 -5.85 3.91
N THR A 33 3.15 -7.18 3.85
CA THR A 33 3.77 -8.07 4.83
C THR A 33 5.21 -8.36 4.43
N CYS A 34 6.17 -7.78 5.15
CA CYS A 34 7.59 -8.01 4.89
C CYS A 34 8.36 -8.20 6.21
N HIS A 35 8.85 -9.43 6.40
CA HIS A 35 9.69 -9.79 7.54
C HIS A 35 11.19 -9.85 7.18
N ARG A 36 11.58 -9.34 6.00
CA ARG A 36 12.95 -9.34 5.49
C ARG A 36 13.62 -8.00 5.78
N PRO A 37 14.48 -7.87 6.81
CA PRO A 37 15.16 -6.62 7.09
C PRO A 37 16.09 -6.23 5.93
N ARG A 38 16.16 -4.93 5.63
CA ARG A 38 17.00 -4.36 4.55
C ARG A 38 16.69 -4.87 3.13
N ALA A 39 15.53 -5.49 2.91
CA ALA A 39 15.05 -5.85 1.57
C ALA A 39 14.33 -4.65 0.92
N TYR A 40 15.07 -3.58 0.64
CA TYR A 40 14.56 -2.39 -0.04
C TYR A 40 15.59 -1.83 -1.04
N GLY A 41 15.12 -1.06 -2.03
CA GLY A 41 15.97 -0.25 -2.91
C GLY A 41 16.47 1.03 -2.20
N ASP A 42 17.34 1.79 -2.84
CA ASP A 42 17.93 3.00 -2.26
C ASP A 42 16.88 3.98 -1.72
N LEU A 43 17.11 4.47 -0.50
CA LEU A 43 16.28 5.47 0.17
C LEU A 43 17.00 6.81 0.15
N TYR A 44 16.34 7.82 -0.42
CA TYR A 44 16.82 9.18 -0.53
C TYR A 44 16.03 10.09 0.41
N ARG A 45 16.69 11.06 1.04
CA ARG A 45 16.06 12.10 1.86
C ARG A 45 16.07 13.41 1.09
N CYS A 46 14.97 14.16 1.14
CA CYS A 46 14.94 15.55 0.67
C CYS A 46 15.61 16.48 1.68
N ARG A 47 16.52 17.35 1.25
CA ARG A 47 17.24 18.29 2.13
C ARG A 47 16.36 19.43 2.67
N GLU A 48 15.21 19.66 2.05
CA GLU A 48 14.32 20.79 2.32
C GLU A 48 13.12 20.38 3.18
N CYS A 49 12.45 19.27 2.87
CA CYS A 49 11.25 18.82 3.59
C CYS A 49 11.42 17.51 4.36
N ASP A 50 12.62 16.94 4.39
CA ASP A 50 12.98 15.71 5.09
C ASP A 50 12.23 14.44 4.66
N THR A 51 11.37 14.51 3.65
CA THR A 51 10.64 13.33 3.14
C THR A 51 11.63 12.30 2.59
N VAL A 52 11.45 11.04 3.00
CA VAL A 52 12.21 9.89 2.48
C VAL A 52 11.46 9.25 1.31
N GLN A 53 12.16 8.98 0.23
CA GLN A 53 11.60 8.54 -1.04
C GLN A 53 12.51 7.52 -1.73
N GLN A 54 11.96 6.77 -2.69
CA GLN A 54 12.72 5.84 -3.53
C GLN A 54 12.59 6.24 -5.01
N PRO A 55 13.24 7.35 -5.43
CA PRO A 55 13.16 7.82 -6.82
C PRO A 55 13.77 6.86 -7.85
N SER A 56 14.51 5.85 -7.38
CA SER A 56 15.12 4.81 -8.21
C SER A 56 14.17 3.65 -8.53
N LEU A 57 12.97 3.61 -7.94
CA LEU A 57 11.98 2.60 -8.30
C LEU A 57 11.45 2.82 -9.73
N PRO A 58 10.98 1.76 -10.41
CA PRO A 58 10.28 1.88 -11.66
C PRO A 58 9.09 2.85 -11.57
N VAL A 59 8.71 3.42 -12.70
CA VAL A 59 7.59 4.37 -12.81
C VAL A 59 6.65 3.95 -13.94
N GLY A 60 5.42 4.45 -13.92
CA GLY A 60 4.45 4.15 -14.97
C GLY A 60 4.07 2.67 -15.02
N VAL A 61 4.02 2.10 -16.23
CA VAL A 61 3.53 0.74 -16.47
C VAL A 61 4.37 -0.32 -15.75
N ASP A 62 5.69 -0.18 -15.72
CA ASP A 62 6.58 -1.15 -15.07
C ASP A 62 6.28 -1.28 -13.57
N LEU A 63 5.97 -0.16 -12.90
CA LEU A 63 5.57 -0.18 -11.50
C LEU A 63 4.17 -0.80 -11.31
N VAL A 64 3.24 -0.48 -12.21
CA VAL A 64 1.88 -1.02 -12.17
C VAL A 64 1.90 -2.53 -12.31
N ASP A 65 2.71 -3.08 -13.22
CA ASP A 65 2.83 -4.52 -13.42
C ASP A 65 3.42 -5.22 -12.20
N LEU A 66 4.42 -4.62 -11.54
CA LEU A 66 4.98 -5.13 -10.28
C LEU A 66 3.91 -5.22 -9.17
N TYR A 67 3.05 -4.20 -9.04
CA TYR A 67 1.94 -4.23 -8.08
C TYR A 67 0.83 -5.21 -8.49
N ARG A 68 0.55 -5.32 -9.80
CA ARG A 68 -0.48 -6.21 -10.34
C ARG A 68 -0.15 -7.68 -10.06
N GLU A 69 1.10 -8.06 -10.25
CA GLU A 69 1.62 -9.42 -10.02
C GLU A 69 1.94 -9.71 -8.54
N MET A 70 1.91 -8.69 -7.67
CA MET A 70 2.21 -8.85 -6.25
C MET A 70 1.32 -9.90 -5.60
N ASP A 71 1.96 -10.80 -4.86
CA ASP A 71 1.32 -11.78 -3.99
C ASP A 71 1.84 -11.61 -2.56
N ASP A 72 0.92 -11.54 -1.60
CA ASP A 72 1.23 -11.48 -0.18
C ASP A 72 0.55 -12.66 0.52
N GLY A 73 1.23 -13.82 0.46
CA GLY A 73 0.73 -15.06 1.03
C GLY A 73 0.60 -15.04 2.56
N ASP A 74 1.32 -14.14 3.23
CA ASP A 74 1.29 -14.01 4.69
C ASP A 74 0.22 -13.00 5.17
N TYR A 75 -0.34 -12.19 4.26
CA TYR A 75 -1.34 -11.16 4.60
C TYR A 75 -2.49 -11.70 5.45
N LEU A 76 -3.05 -12.86 5.05
CA LEU A 76 -4.19 -13.48 5.73
C LEU A 76 -3.79 -14.23 7.00
N ALA A 77 -2.51 -14.60 7.16
CA ALA A 77 -2.03 -15.15 8.43
C ALA A 77 -2.14 -14.12 9.57
N GLU A 78 -2.05 -12.82 9.22
CA GLU A 78 -2.21 -11.70 10.14
C GLU A 78 -3.63 -11.12 10.18
N GLU A 79 -4.63 -11.78 9.57
CA GLU A 79 -5.99 -11.25 9.37
C GLU A 79 -6.62 -10.70 10.66
N ARG A 80 -6.49 -11.44 11.78
CA ARG A 80 -7.04 -11.01 13.08
C ARG A 80 -6.51 -9.64 13.50
N GLY A 81 -5.20 -9.42 13.38
CA GLY A 81 -4.58 -8.14 13.74
C GLY A 81 -5.05 -7.02 12.81
N ARG A 82 -5.13 -7.29 11.51
CA ARG A 82 -5.59 -6.33 10.50
C ARG A 82 -7.05 -5.91 10.72
N ARG A 83 -7.92 -6.86 11.05
CA ARG A 83 -9.33 -6.57 11.40
C ARG A 83 -9.47 -5.76 12.68
N LEU A 84 -8.62 -5.98 13.69
CA LEU A 84 -8.61 -5.14 14.89
C LEU A 84 -8.21 -3.70 14.56
N THR A 85 -7.19 -3.51 13.73
CA THR A 85 -6.80 -2.18 13.23
C THR A 85 -7.93 -1.55 12.41
N ALA A 86 -8.59 -2.31 11.54
CA ALA A 86 -9.71 -1.84 10.74
C ALA A 86 -10.88 -1.35 11.60
N ASN A 87 -11.28 -2.15 12.59
CA ASN A 87 -12.34 -1.79 13.53
C ASN A 87 -11.98 -0.53 14.34
N TRP A 88 -10.73 -0.41 14.80
CA TRP A 88 -10.26 0.79 15.48
C TRP A 88 -10.33 2.03 14.57
N LEU A 89 -9.90 1.93 13.30
CA LEU A 89 -10.01 3.02 12.33
C LEU A 89 -11.46 3.43 12.10
N LEU A 90 -12.37 2.46 11.95
CA LEU A 90 -13.80 2.72 11.78
C LEU A 90 -14.40 3.43 12.99
N ASP A 91 -14.03 3.04 14.21
CA ASP A 91 -14.42 3.76 15.43
C ASP A 91 -13.96 5.23 15.40
N LEU A 92 -12.77 5.54 14.85
CA LEU A 92 -12.29 6.93 14.72
C LEU A 92 -13.12 7.74 13.73
N VAL A 93 -13.47 7.12 12.59
CA VAL A 93 -14.22 7.76 11.51
C VAL A 93 -15.67 8.00 11.94
N GLU A 94 -16.28 7.01 12.58
CA GLU A 94 -17.70 7.03 12.99
C GLU A 94 -17.99 8.09 14.06
N ARG A 95 -16.99 8.48 14.86
CA ARG A 95 -17.10 9.64 15.76
C ARG A 95 -17.26 10.98 15.05
N ARG A 96 -16.91 11.06 13.76
CA ARG A 96 -17.03 12.28 12.96
C ARG A 96 -18.14 12.20 11.94
N ARG A 97 -18.48 11.00 11.48
CA ARG A 97 -19.46 10.79 10.41
C ARG A 97 -20.14 9.44 10.56
N ALA A 98 -21.46 9.44 10.62
CA ALA A 98 -22.25 8.21 10.53
C ALA A 98 -22.00 7.49 9.19
N PRO A 99 -22.16 6.15 9.13
CA PRO A 99 -21.94 5.37 7.92
C PRO A 99 -22.62 5.97 6.68
N ALA A 100 -21.85 6.07 5.61
CA ALA A 100 -22.27 6.58 4.32
C ALA A 100 -21.48 5.85 3.23
N ARG A 101 -20.86 6.57 2.29
CA ARG A 101 -20.03 6.00 1.23
C ARG A 101 -18.54 6.05 1.62
N MET A 102 -17.84 4.95 1.41
CA MET A 102 -16.40 4.80 1.67
C MET A 102 -15.69 4.28 0.42
N LEU A 103 -14.57 4.93 0.06
CA LEU A 103 -13.62 4.44 -0.94
C LEU A 103 -12.29 4.16 -0.24
N GLU A 104 -11.74 2.97 -0.43
CA GLU A 104 -10.38 2.62 -0.02
C GLU A 104 -9.49 2.42 -1.24
N ILE A 105 -8.35 3.14 -1.28
CA ILE A 105 -7.34 3.03 -2.33
C ILE A 105 -6.19 2.16 -1.81
N GLY A 106 -5.86 1.10 -2.53
CA GLY A 106 -4.95 0.06 -2.05
C GLY A 106 -5.60 -0.81 -0.97
N CYS A 107 -6.81 -1.29 -1.22
CA CYS A 107 -7.60 -2.02 -0.20
C CYS A 107 -7.10 -3.45 0.07
N GLY A 108 -6.12 -3.93 -0.68
CA GLY A 108 -5.54 -5.25 -0.52
C GLY A 108 -6.61 -6.34 -0.60
N HIS A 109 -6.66 -7.21 0.41
CA HIS A 109 -7.65 -8.29 0.47
C HIS A 109 -9.05 -7.80 0.89
N GLY A 110 -9.24 -6.51 1.17
CA GLY A 110 -10.55 -5.91 1.46
C GLY A 110 -11.02 -6.05 2.91
N LEU A 111 -10.13 -6.35 3.86
CA LEU A 111 -10.52 -6.57 5.27
C LEU A 111 -11.15 -5.31 5.91
N LEU A 112 -10.64 -4.10 5.62
CA LEU A 112 -11.25 -2.87 6.11
C LEU A 112 -12.64 -2.65 5.51
N LEU A 113 -12.81 -2.85 4.20
CA LEU A 113 -14.10 -2.72 3.51
C LEU A 113 -15.13 -3.73 4.02
N ASP A 114 -14.72 -4.97 4.31
CA ASP A 114 -15.63 -5.99 4.89
C ASP A 114 -16.10 -5.58 6.29
N GLU A 115 -15.20 -5.12 7.16
CA GLU A 115 -15.59 -4.59 8.48
C GLU A 115 -16.49 -3.35 8.36
N ALA A 116 -16.18 -2.43 7.43
CA ALA A 116 -16.98 -1.24 7.19
C ALA A 116 -18.38 -1.60 6.66
N SER A 117 -18.48 -2.54 5.72
CA SER A 117 -19.75 -3.00 5.17
C SER A 117 -20.66 -3.59 6.25
N ARG A 118 -20.11 -4.40 7.17
CA ARG A 118 -20.84 -4.95 8.32
C ARG A 118 -21.38 -3.88 9.27
N ARG A 119 -20.76 -2.70 9.28
CA ARG A 119 -21.19 -1.53 10.06
C ARG A 119 -22.13 -0.60 9.29
N GLY A 120 -22.56 -0.97 8.09
CA GLY A 120 -23.55 -0.24 7.30
C GLY A 120 -22.95 0.81 6.35
N TRP A 121 -21.64 0.77 6.09
CA TRP A 121 -21.05 1.59 5.03
C TRP A 121 -21.34 1.01 3.64
N GLU A 122 -21.62 1.87 2.67
CA GLU A 122 -21.57 1.55 1.24
C GLU A 122 -20.11 1.67 0.79
N VAL A 123 -19.48 0.54 0.51
CA VAL A 123 -18.03 0.44 0.32
C VAL A 123 -17.66 0.22 -1.14
N ARG A 124 -16.53 0.78 -1.54
CA ARG A 124 -15.84 0.49 -2.80
C ARG A 124 -14.34 0.46 -2.58
N GLY A 125 -13.65 -0.48 -3.22
CA GLY A 125 -12.20 -0.58 -3.19
C GLY A 125 -11.56 -0.25 -4.54
N LEU A 126 -10.27 0.05 -4.50
CA LEU A 126 -9.39 0.03 -5.65
C LEU A 126 -8.12 -0.73 -5.26
N GLU A 127 -7.83 -1.82 -5.96
CA GLU A 127 -6.65 -2.65 -5.71
C GLU A 127 -6.00 -3.06 -7.04
N LEU A 128 -4.68 -2.95 -7.12
CA LEU A 128 -3.90 -3.30 -8.31
C LEU A 128 -3.57 -4.80 -8.34
N SER A 129 -3.25 -5.40 -7.19
CA SER A 129 -2.93 -6.83 -7.08
C SER A 129 -4.14 -7.67 -7.47
N GLU A 130 -4.01 -8.42 -8.55
CA GLU A 130 -5.09 -9.26 -9.06
C GLU A 130 -5.49 -10.34 -8.06
N ARG A 131 -4.53 -10.82 -7.26
CA ARG A 131 -4.75 -11.84 -6.23
C ARG A 131 -5.54 -11.29 -5.06
N SER A 132 -5.15 -10.12 -4.58
CA SER A 132 -5.81 -9.46 -3.44
C SER A 132 -7.23 -9.01 -3.83
N ALA A 133 -7.37 -8.37 -5.00
CA ALA A 133 -8.68 -7.95 -5.53
C ALA A 133 -9.61 -9.15 -5.78
N ARG A 134 -9.08 -10.26 -6.30
CA ARG A 134 -9.86 -11.51 -6.47
C ARG A 134 -10.36 -12.04 -5.13
N HIS A 135 -9.52 -12.05 -4.09
CA HIS A 135 -9.97 -12.45 -2.75
C HIS A 135 -11.14 -11.58 -2.28
N GLY A 136 -11.02 -10.25 -2.33
CA GLY A 136 -12.07 -9.36 -1.86
C GLY A 136 -13.39 -9.53 -2.62
N ARG A 137 -13.33 -9.74 -3.94
CA ARG A 137 -14.52 -10.02 -4.76
C ARG A 137 -15.14 -11.40 -4.47
N GLU A 138 -14.35 -12.46 -4.50
CA GLU A 138 -14.87 -13.83 -4.46
C GLU A 138 -15.16 -14.33 -3.04
N ARG A 139 -14.41 -13.89 -2.04
CA ARG A 139 -14.51 -14.37 -0.66
C ARG A 139 -15.33 -13.45 0.23
N LEU A 140 -15.30 -12.14 -0.03
CA LEU A 140 -15.97 -11.14 0.78
C LEU A 140 -17.16 -10.46 0.06
N GLY A 141 -17.30 -10.67 -1.25
CA GLY A 141 -18.43 -10.11 -2.03
C GLY A 141 -18.35 -8.58 -2.22
N LEU A 142 -17.15 -8.01 -2.25
CA LEU A 142 -16.92 -6.57 -2.31
C LEU A 142 -16.82 -6.04 -3.76
N ASP A 143 -17.17 -4.77 -3.98
CA ASP A 143 -16.88 -4.03 -5.23
C ASP A 143 -15.45 -3.47 -5.18
N ILE A 144 -14.51 -4.18 -5.81
CA ILE A 144 -13.06 -3.88 -5.85
C ILE A 144 -12.55 -4.05 -7.28
#